data_AF-A0A930MZG1-F1
#
_entry.id   AF-A0A930MZG1-F1
#
_cell.length_a   1.000
_cell.length_b   1.000
_cell.length_c   1.000
_cell.angle_alpha   90.00
_cell.angle_beta   90.00
_cell.angle_gamma   90.00
#
_symmetry.space_group_name_H-M   'P 1'
#
loop_
_entity.id
_entity.type
_entity.pdbx_description
1 polymer ?
#
loop_
_entity_poly.entity_id
_entity_poly.type
_entity_poly.pdbx_seq_one_letter_code
_entity_poly.pdbx_strand_id
1 'polypeptide(L)'
;MVFRKLSENEILERIEQRKMEIRNLEKLPPLDKFYLSFISKYEGIEITPDIEIFEYEKALNENRYMATNYEIISKKVWIIGASGQGDGWFINKENNFVLFYDHEQGEYSDMNQFTCFNIPFYSFLQMAFLYQDLEKLLDNQEYEDKTLIAKFSEEINSIHADLYKIYPYNYF
;
A
#
# COMPACT_ATOMS: atom_id res chain seq x y z
N MET A 1 -24.93 3.57 3.07
CA MET A 1 -23.53 3.42 3.56
C MET A 1 -22.69 4.53 2.94
N VAL A 2 -21.67 5.03 3.63
CA VAL A 2 -20.88 6.19 3.21
C VAL A 2 -19.40 5.78 3.25
N PHE A 3 -18.73 5.83 2.10
CA PHE A 3 -17.27 5.73 2.04
C PHE A 3 -16.67 6.89 2.82
N ARG A 4 -15.69 6.60 3.68
CA ARG A 4 -15.06 7.61 4.51
C ARG A 4 -13.61 7.25 4.79
N LYS A 5 -12.70 8.19 4.57
CA LYS A 5 -11.32 8.11 5.05
C LYS A 5 -11.27 7.85 6.55
N LEU A 6 -10.50 6.84 6.94
CA LEU A 6 -10.26 6.51 8.34
C LEU A 6 -9.19 7.42 8.93
N SER A 7 -9.36 7.79 10.19
CA SER A 7 -8.29 8.41 10.98
C SER A 7 -7.15 7.42 11.24
N GLU A 8 -5.98 7.91 11.63
CA GLU A 8 -4.84 7.06 11.99
C GLU A 8 -5.22 6.01 13.05
N ASN A 9 -5.90 6.42 14.13
CA ASN A 9 -6.31 5.51 15.20
C ASN A 9 -7.27 4.41 14.69
N GLU A 10 -8.25 4.77 13.86
CA GLU A 10 -9.21 3.81 13.31
C GLU A 10 -8.56 2.81 12.36
N ILE A 11 -7.50 3.21 11.63
CA ILE A 11 -6.69 2.28 10.83
C ILE A 11 -5.93 1.33 11.76
N LEU A 12 -5.21 1.88 12.73
CA LEU A 12 -4.34 1.11 13.61
C LEU A 12 -5.12 0.14 14.52
N GLU A 13 -6.37 0.45 14.88
CA GLU A 13 -7.27 -0.44 15.62
C GLU A 13 -7.71 -1.66 14.80
N ARG A 14 -7.63 -1.60 13.46
CA ARG A 14 -7.97 -2.72 12.57
C ARG A 14 -6.81 -3.67 12.31
N ILE A 15 -5.63 -3.35 12.81
CA ILE A 15 -4.40 -4.09 12.51
C ILE A 15 -3.87 -4.70 13.80
N GLU A 16 -3.52 -5.99 13.74
CA GLU A 16 -2.98 -6.68 14.91
C GLU A 16 -1.65 -6.07 15.33
N GLN A 17 -1.50 -5.83 16.64
CA GLN A 17 -0.24 -5.39 17.20
C GLN A 17 0.70 -6.58 17.37
N ARG A 18 1.99 -6.34 17.13
CA ARG A 18 3.03 -7.31 17.43
C ARG A 18 3.07 -7.58 18.92
N LYS A 19 3.36 -8.82 19.29
CA LYS A 19 3.60 -9.19 20.70
C LYS A 19 4.77 -8.42 21.32
N MET A 20 5.76 -8.06 20.49
CA MET A 20 6.94 -7.31 20.90
C MET A 20 7.28 -6.25 19.85
N GLU A 21 7.37 -5.00 20.30
CA GLU A 21 7.80 -3.88 19.47
C GLU A 21 9.27 -4.04 19.05
N ILE A 22 9.54 -3.77 17.78
CA ILE A 22 10.89 -3.74 17.22
C ILE A 22 11.56 -2.43 17.63
N ARG A 23 12.54 -2.51 18.54
CA ARG A 23 13.22 -1.33 19.08
C ARG A 23 14.40 -0.85 18.24
N ASN A 24 15.05 -1.75 17.50
CA ASN A 24 16.17 -1.40 16.64
C ASN A 24 15.73 -1.41 15.18
N LEU A 25 15.58 -0.20 14.63
CA LEU A 25 15.21 0.07 13.24
C LEU A 25 16.39 0.56 12.40
N GLU A 26 17.65 0.40 12.86
CA GLU A 26 18.86 0.85 12.13
C GLU A 26 19.03 0.19 10.76
N LYS A 27 18.34 -0.94 10.53
CA LYS A 27 18.30 -1.65 9.26
C LYS A 27 17.33 -1.02 8.25
N LEU A 28 16.42 -0.16 8.72
CA LEU A 28 15.47 0.55 7.87
C LEU A 28 16.11 1.85 7.35
N PRO A 29 15.84 2.22 6.09
CA PRO A 29 16.21 3.53 5.59
C PRO A 29 15.37 4.63 6.28
N PRO A 30 15.77 5.91 6.17
CA PRO A 30 15.00 7.02 6.70
C PRO A 30 13.72 7.24 5.88
N LEU A 31 12.68 6.49 6.22
CA LEU A 31 11.36 6.52 5.58
C LEU A 31 10.38 7.39 6.38
N ASP A 32 9.16 7.51 5.84
CA ASP A 32 8.03 8.16 6.49
C ASP A 32 7.84 7.72 7.95
N LYS A 33 7.58 8.68 8.84
CA LYS A 33 7.48 8.44 10.28
C LYS A 33 6.32 7.53 10.64
N PHE A 34 5.20 7.66 9.93
CA PHE A 34 4.03 6.82 10.18
C PHE A 34 4.33 5.39 9.76
N TYR A 35 4.97 5.16 8.60
CA TYR A 35 5.46 3.82 8.22
C TYR A 35 6.45 3.22 9.22
N LEU A 36 7.47 3.98 9.66
CA LEU A 36 8.46 3.48 10.62
C LEU A 36 7.83 3.11 11.97
N SER A 37 6.86 3.91 12.45
CA SER A 37 6.09 3.56 13.65
C SER A 37 5.23 2.33 13.41
N PHE A 38 4.55 2.25 12.26
CA PHE A 38 3.70 1.12 11.88
C PHE A 38 4.49 -0.20 11.90
N ILE A 39 5.55 -0.30 11.10
CA ILE A 39 6.31 -1.54 10.91
C ILE A 39 7.00 -2.02 12.20
N SER A 40 7.23 -1.12 13.16
CA SER A 40 7.81 -1.47 14.46
C SER A 40 6.81 -2.10 15.44
N LYS A 41 5.51 -1.82 15.28
CA LYS A 41 4.47 -2.10 16.30
C LYS A 41 3.36 -3.03 15.82
N TYR A 42 3.14 -3.15 14.52
CA TYR A 42 2.02 -3.89 13.95
C TYR A 42 2.51 -5.06 13.10
N GLU A 43 1.72 -6.14 13.11
CA GLU A 43 1.94 -7.27 12.20
C GLU A 43 1.58 -6.86 10.75
N GLY A 44 1.95 -7.71 9.80
CA GLY A 44 1.50 -7.60 8.42
C GLY A 44 -0.01 -7.81 8.33
N ILE A 45 -0.62 -7.25 7.29
CA ILE A 45 -2.06 -7.37 7.06
C ILE A 45 -2.37 -7.47 5.57
N GLU A 46 -3.20 -8.43 5.21
CA GLU A 46 -3.91 -8.44 3.93
C GLU A 46 -5.20 -7.62 4.10
N ILE A 47 -5.27 -6.46 3.44
CA ILE A 47 -6.43 -5.57 3.51
C ILE A 47 -7.43 -5.94 2.42
N THR A 48 -6.94 -6.20 1.22
CA THR A 48 -7.66 -6.77 0.07
C THR A 48 -6.74 -7.79 -0.61
N PRO A 49 -7.25 -8.64 -1.52
CA PRO A 49 -6.40 -9.52 -2.33
C PRO A 49 -5.30 -8.77 -3.11
N ASP A 50 -5.53 -7.48 -3.38
CA ASP A 50 -4.62 -6.60 -4.13
C ASP A 50 -3.61 -5.86 -3.24
N ILE A 51 -3.84 -5.83 -1.92
CA ILE A 51 -3.06 -5.02 -0.97
C ILE A 51 -2.75 -5.84 0.29
N GLU A 52 -1.60 -6.50 0.27
CA GLU A 52 -0.91 -7.03 1.44
C GLU A 52 0.18 -6.05 1.90
N ILE A 53 0.20 -5.71 3.19
CA ILE A 53 1.27 -4.95 3.83
C ILE A 53 2.13 -5.90 4.65
N PHE A 54 3.43 -5.86 4.42
CA PHE A 54 4.36 -6.78 5.08
C PHE A 54 4.66 -6.40 6.53
N GLU A 55 4.83 -7.43 7.35
CA GLU A 55 5.46 -7.31 8.66
C GLU A 55 6.96 -7.00 8.56
N TYR A 56 7.57 -6.64 9.68
CA TYR A 56 8.97 -6.21 9.75
C TYR A 56 9.95 -7.23 9.13
N GLU A 57 9.86 -8.50 9.51
CA GLU A 57 10.79 -9.55 9.05
C GLU A 57 10.67 -9.80 7.55
N LYS A 58 9.44 -9.88 7.03
CA LYS A 58 9.16 -10.06 5.60
C LYS A 58 9.68 -8.86 4.81
N ALA A 59 9.33 -7.63 5.21
CA ALA A 59 9.83 -6.42 4.56
C ALA A 59 11.37 -6.36 4.55
N LEU A 60 12.04 -6.69 5.66
CA LEU A 60 13.50 -6.75 5.71
C LEU A 60 14.10 -7.80 4.76
N ASN A 61 13.47 -8.97 4.67
CA ASN A 61 13.96 -10.05 3.81
C ASN A 61 13.85 -9.66 2.32
N GLU A 62 12.67 -9.18 1.91
CA GLU A 62 12.41 -8.76 0.54
C GLU A 62 13.32 -7.61 0.10
N ASN A 63 13.51 -6.60 0.96
CA ASN A 63 14.39 -5.49 0.65
C ASN A 63 15.87 -5.90 0.63
N ARG A 64 16.29 -6.92 1.39
CA ARG A 64 17.65 -7.47 1.31
C ARG A 64 17.87 -8.22 0.01
N TYR A 65 16.89 -9.01 -0.41
CA TYR A 65 16.92 -9.66 -1.72
C TYR A 65 17.01 -8.62 -2.83
N MET A 66 16.18 -7.56 -2.77
CA MET A 66 16.24 -6.47 -3.75
C MET A 66 17.60 -5.77 -3.75
N ALA A 67 18.17 -5.47 -2.58
CA ALA A 67 19.50 -4.85 -2.49
C ALA A 67 20.62 -5.72 -3.08
N THR A 68 20.46 -7.05 -3.03
CA THR A 68 21.46 -8.00 -3.52
C THR A 68 21.39 -8.16 -5.04
N ASN A 69 20.20 -8.15 -5.62
CA ASN A 69 19.98 -8.45 -7.04
C ASN A 69 19.76 -7.20 -7.91
N TYR A 70 19.30 -6.10 -7.32
CA TYR A 70 18.88 -4.88 -8.02
C TYR A 70 19.46 -3.63 -7.35
N GLU A 71 20.78 -3.54 -7.25
CA GLU A 71 21.49 -2.51 -6.47
C GLU A 71 21.02 -1.08 -6.81
N ILE A 72 20.82 -0.75 -8.08
CA ILE A 72 20.42 0.60 -8.52
C ILE A 72 19.00 0.94 -8.06
N ILE A 73 18.05 0.02 -8.22
CA ILE A 73 16.64 0.23 -7.85
C ILE A 73 16.49 0.22 -6.32
N SER A 74 17.16 -0.69 -5.64
CA SER A 74 17.12 -0.82 -4.17
C SER A 74 17.55 0.45 -3.44
N LYS A 75 18.38 1.31 -4.05
CA LYS A 75 18.78 2.61 -3.48
C LYS A 75 17.65 3.63 -3.50
N LYS A 76 16.66 3.46 -4.38
CA LYS A 76 15.58 4.41 -4.64
C LYS A 76 14.24 4.01 -4.00
N VAL A 77 13.99 2.71 -3.87
CA VAL A 77 12.70 2.20 -3.39
C VAL A 77 12.85 1.27 -2.19
N TRP A 78 11.78 1.15 -1.41
CA TRP A 78 11.65 0.21 -0.30
C TRP A 78 10.35 -0.58 -0.45
N ILE A 79 10.42 -1.91 -0.53
CA ILE A 79 9.25 -2.78 -0.60
C ILE A 79 8.48 -2.70 0.73
N ILE A 80 7.18 -2.46 0.66
CA ILE A 80 6.28 -2.41 1.82
C ILE A 80 5.19 -3.48 1.77
N GLY A 81 4.96 -4.09 0.62
CA GLY A 81 3.84 -4.98 0.41
C GLY A 81 3.81 -5.57 -0.99
N ALA A 82 2.79 -6.36 -1.25
CA ALA A 82 2.53 -6.98 -2.54
C ALA A 82 1.03 -7.12 -2.80
N SER A 83 0.68 -7.46 -4.03
CA SER A 83 -0.63 -8.04 -4.35
C SER A 83 -0.55 -9.57 -4.34
N GLY A 84 -1.70 -10.23 -4.22
CA GLY A 84 -1.80 -11.69 -4.34
C GLY A 84 -1.42 -12.25 -5.71
N GLN A 85 -1.15 -11.39 -6.70
CA GLN A 85 -0.78 -11.76 -8.07
C GLN A 85 0.72 -11.55 -8.38
N GLY A 86 1.51 -11.10 -7.41
CA GLY A 86 2.96 -10.91 -7.56
C GLY A 86 3.40 -9.47 -7.83
N ASP A 87 2.46 -8.52 -7.92
CA ASP A 87 2.76 -7.09 -8.01
C ASP A 87 3.28 -6.56 -6.69
N GLY A 88 4.02 -5.44 -6.73
CA GLY A 88 4.69 -4.89 -5.56
C GLY A 88 4.19 -3.51 -5.17
N TRP A 89 4.13 -3.26 -3.86
CA TRP A 89 3.93 -1.94 -3.26
C TRP A 89 5.23 -1.45 -2.63
N PHE A 90 5.58 -0.20 -2.89
CA PHE A 90 6.86 0.37 -2.45
C PHE A 90 6.68 1.76 -1.87
N ILE A 91 7.68 2.22 -1.11
CA ILE A 91 7.90 3.62 -0.80
C ILE A 91 9.11 4.11 -1.59
N ASN A 92 8.96 5.23 -2.28
CA ASN A 92 10.08 5.98 -2.83
C ASN A 92 10.87 6.64 -1.69
N LYS A 93 12.16 6.33 -1.57
CA LYS A 93 13.02 6.79 -0.47
C LYS A 93 13.32 8.29 -0.50
N GLU A 94 13.17 8.95 -1.65
CA GLU A 94 13.45 10.38 -1.80
C GLU A 94 12.28 11.24 -1.31
N ASN A 95 11.04 10.86 -1.67
CA ASN A 95 9.85 11.69 -1.42
C ASN A 95 8.79 11.02 -0.52
N ASN A 96 9.00 9.78 -0.11
CA ASN A 96 8.09 8.97 0.70
C ASN A 96 6.72 8.65 0.08
N PHE A 97 6.57 8.83 -1.24
CA PHE A 97 5.35 8.44 -1.92
C PHE A 97 5.29 6.95 -2.18
N VAL A 98 4.08 6.41 -2.09
CA VAL A 98 3.80 5.03 -2.43
C VAL A 98 3.88 4.85 -3.95
N LEU A 99 4.53 3.77 -4.36
CA LEU A 99 4.67 3.33 -5.73
C LEU A 99 4.04 1.95 -5.91
N PHE A 100 3.54 1.71 -7.11
CA PHE A 100 3.11 0.39 -7.57
C PHE A 100 4.05 -0.13 -8.66
N TYR A 101 4.30 -1.43 -8.67
CA TYR A 101 5.03 -2.13 -9.73
C TYR A 101 4.22 -3.33 -10.22
N ASP A 102 3.93 -3.35 -11.51
CA ASP A 102 3.31 -4.48 -12.20
C ASP A 102 4.39 -5.50 -12.59
N HIS A 103 4.27 -6.72 -12.06
CA HIS A 103 5.25 -7.77 -12.28
C HIS A 103 5.30 -8.27 -13.74
N GLU A 104 4.27 -8.03 -14.54
CA GLU A 104 4.27 -8.36 -15.98
C GLU A 104 5.27 -7.51 -16.76
N GLN A 105 5.76 -6.40 -16.19
CA GLN A 105 6.82 -5.58 -16.78
C GLN A 105 8.22 -6.23 -16.68
N GLY A 106 8.36 -7.39 -16.04
CA GLY A 106 9.60 -8.16 -15.94
C GLY A 106 10.42 -7.83 -14.70
N GLU A 107 11.75 -7.83 -14.82
CA GLU A 107 12.67 -7.51 -13.73
C GLU A 107 12.82 -6.00 -13.50
N TYR A 108 13.19 -5.62 -12.27
CA TYR A 108 13.44 -4.23 -11.90
C TYR A 108 14.67 -3.67 -12.63
N SER A 109 14.43 -2.79 -13.59
CA SER A 109 15.48 -2.21 -14.44
C SER A 109 15.51 -0.68 -14.39
N ASP A 110 14.35 -0.02 -14.27
CA ASP A 110 14.24 1.43 -14.32
C ASP A 110 13.09 1.97 -13.43
N MET A 111 13.22 3.21 -12.95
CA MET A 111 12.18 3.85 -12.13
C MET A 111 10.89 4.15 -12.91
N ASN A 112 10.96 4.25 -14.24
CA ASN A 112 9.79 4.47 -15.09
C ASN A 112 8.82 3.28 -15.11
N GLN A 113 9.22 2.11 -14.61
CA GLN A 113 8.35 0.95 -14.45
C GLN A 113 7.39 1.10 -13.25
N PHE A 114 7.64 2.08 -12.37
CA PHE A 114 6.87 2.29 -11.14
C PHE A 114 5.84 3.40 -11.32
N THR A 115 4.58 3.11 -11.01
CA THR A 115 3.50 4.10 -10.98
C THR A 115 3.50 4.80 -9.63
N CYS A 116 3.73 6.12 -9.62
CA CYS A 116 3.71 6.91 -8.39
C CYS A 116 2.28 7.37 -8.05
N PHE A 117 1.84 7.08 -6.82
CA PHE A 117 0.51 7.44 -6.35
C PHE A 117 0.44 8.86 -5.77
N ASN A 118 1.59 9.51 -5.58
CA ASN A 118 1.71 10.85 -4.98
C ASN A 118 1.04 10.98 -3.60
N ILE A 119 0.99 9.89 -2.86
CA ILE A 119 0.45 9.83 -1.50
C ILE A 119 1.43 9.14 -0.55
N PRO A 120 1.52 9.57 0.72
CA PRO A 120 2.31 8.89 1.72
C PRO A 120 1.63 7.60 2.20
N PHE A 121 2.38 6.79 2.95
CA PHE A 121 1.91 5.48 3.43
C PHE A 121 0.59 5.53 4.22
N TYR A 122 0.38 6.54 5.09
CA TYR A 122 -0.90 6.68 5.81
C TYR A 122 -2.10 6.84 4.86
N SER A 123 -1.98 7.73 3.87
CA SER A 123 -3.03 7.96 2.87
C SER A 123 -3.23 6.75 1.97
N PHE A 124 -2.17 5.97 1.71
CA PHE A 124 -2.28 4.69 1.04
C PHE A 124 -3.10 3.67 1.85
N LEU A 125 -2.93 3.59 3.18
CA LEU A 125 -3.79 2.75 4.01
C LEU A 125 -5.26 3.23 4.00
N GLN A 126 -5.51 4.55 3.99
CA GLN A 126 -6.87 5.06 3.82
C GLN A 126 -7.49 4.57 2.53
N MET A 127 -6.75 4.66 1.42
CA MET A 127 -7.18 4.14 0.12
C MET A 127 -7.44 2.63 0.19
N ALA A 128 -6.53 1.84 0.78
CA ALA A 128 -6.67 0.38 0.88
C ALA A 128 -7.95 -0.03 1.63
N PHE A 129 -8.25 0.60 2.77
CA PHE A 129 -9.48 0.30 3.52
C PHE A 129 -10.75 0.77 2.80
N LEU A 130 -10.69 1.82 1.99
CA LEU A 130 -11.81 2.20 1.12
C LEU A 130 -12.08 1.11 0.07
N TYR A 131 -11.04 0.55 -0.57
CA TYR A 131 -11.19 -0.57 -1.50
C TYR A 131 -11.76 -1.82 -0.81
N GLN A 132 -11.30 -2.12 0.41
CA GLN A 132 -11.89 -3.21 1.22
C GLN A 132 -13.39 -3.00 1.48
N ASP A 133 -13.81 -1.77 1.79
CA ASP A 133 -15.22 -1.45 2.00
C ASP A 133 -16.03 -1.57 0.69
N LEU A 134 -15.43 -1.25 -0.46
CA LEU A 134 -16.03 -1.43 -1.78
C LEU A 134 -16.22 -2.92 -2.10
N GLU A 135 -15.19 -3.75 -1.93
CA GLU A 135 -15.24 -5.20 -2.16
C GLU A 135 -16.36 -5.86 -1.37
N LYS A 136 -16.44 -5.57 -0.06
CA LYS A 136 -17.50 -6.09 0.81
C LYS A 136 -18.89 -5.69 0.34
N LEU A 137 -19.04 -4.52 -0.28
CA LEU A 137 -20.33 -4.08 -0.81
C LEU A 137 -20.67 -4.81 -2.11
N LEU A 138 -19.70 -4.99 -3.00
CA LEU A 138 -19.89 -5.70 -4.27
C LEU A 138 -20.21 -7.18 -4.07
N ASP A 139 -19.56 -7.85 -3.12
CA ASP A 139 -19.85 -9.24 -2.74
C ASP A 139 -21.32 -9.45 -2.30
N ASN A 140 -21.97 -8.38 -1.83
CA ASN A 140 -23.35 -8.39 -1.35
C ASN A 140 -24.36 -7.84 -2.37
N GLN A 141 -23.94 -7.46 -3.58
CA GLN A 141 -24.82 -6.89 -4.61
C GLN A 141 -24.94 -7.80 -5.84
N GLU A 142 -26.17 -8.00 -6.32
CA GLU A 142 -26.43 -8.72 -7.58
C GLU A 142 -26.17 -7.87 -8.83
N TYR A 143 -26.09 -6.53 -8.69
CA TYR A 143 -25.97 -5.59 -9.82
C TYR A 143 -25.09 -4.39 -9.48
N GLU A 144 -24.43 -3.85 -10.50
CA GLU A 144 -23.56 -2.68 -10.43
C GLU A 144 -24.33 -1.38 -10.12
N ASP A 145 -24.11 -0.79 -8.94
CA ASP A 145 -24.67 0.52 -8.57
C ASP A 145 -23.73 1.66 -8.96
N LYS A 146 -24.00 2.31 -10.09
CA LYS A 146 -23.23 3.48 -10.57
C LYS A 146 -23.16 4.62 -9.56
N THR A 147 -24.17 4.78 -8.71
CA THR A 147 -24.17 5.80 -7.66
C THR A 147 -23.16 5.47 -6.57
N LEU A 148 -23.00 4.18 -6.26
CA LEU A 148 -22.00 3.68 -5.32
C LEU A 148 -20.59 3.97 -5.85
N ILE A 149 -20.33 3.61 -7.12
CA ILE A 149 -19.03 3.79 -7.78
C ILE A 149 -18.65 5.28 -7.84
N ALA A 150 -19.61 6.16 -8.16
CA ALA A 150 -19.36 7.60 -8.18
C ALA A 150 -18.93 8.12 -6.80
N LYS A 151 -19.65 7.73 -5.73
CA LYS A 151 -19.30 8.13 -4.35
C LYS A 151 -17.94 7.57 -3.90
N PHE A 152 -17.63 6.33 -4.29
CA PHE A 152 -16.32 5.72 -4.04
C PHE A 152 -15.22 6.52 -4.70
N SER A 153 -15.37 6.79 -6.01
CA SER A 153 -14.40 7.53 -6.80
C SER A 153 -14.17 8.95 -6.26
N GLU A 154 -15.24 9.63 -5.83
CA GLU A 154 -15.15 10.94 -5.17
C GLU A 154 -14.33 10.87 -3.88
N GLU A 155 -14.57 9.87 -3.02
CA GLU A 155 -13.84 9.72 -1.76
C GLU A 155 -12.36 9.37 -2.00
N ILE A 156 -12.05 8.48 -2.94
CA ILE A 156 -10.66 8.16 -3.33
C ILE A 156 -9.95 9.41 -3.86
N ASN A 157 -10.58 10.16 -4.77
CA ASN A 157 -9.98 11.36 -5.34
C ASN A 157 -9.88 12.52 -4.32
N SER A 158 -10.59 12.43 -3.18
CA SER A 158 -10.42 13.36 -2.07
C SER A 158 -9.15 13.10 -1.23
N ILE A 159 -8.49 11.95 -1.42
CA ILE A 159 -7.15 11.67 -0.86
C ILE A 159 -6.10 12.39 -1.71
N HIS A 160 -6.15 12.17 -3.02
CA HIS A 160 -5.33 12.86 -4.02
C HIS A 160 -6.05 12.86 -5.36
N ALA A 161 -5.91 13.95 -6.12
CA ALA A 161 -6.54 14.05 -7.43
C ALA A 161 -6.10 12.90 -8.36
N ASP A 162 -7.04 12.40 -9.16
CA ASP A 162 -6.85 11.28 -10.11
C ASP A 162 -6.41 9.95 -9.50
N LEU A 163 -6.41 9.80 -8.17
CA LEU A 163 -5.96 8.59 -7.50
C LEU A 163 -6.78 7.36 -7.92
N TYR A 164 -8.09 7.51 -8.09
CA TYR A 164 -8.97 6.44 -8.56
C TYR A 164 -8.58 5.95 -9.97
N LYS A 165 -8.13 6.88 -10.83
CA LYS A 165 -7.80 6.60 -12.23
C LYS A 165 -6.48 5.83 -12.37
N ILE A 166 -5.52 6.06 -11.45
CA ILE A 166 -4.19 5.45 -11.53
C ILE A 166 -4.10 4.12 -10.76
N TYR A 167 -5.17 3.72 -10.07
CA TYR A 167 -5.21 2.44 -9.37
C TYR A 167 -5.11 1.29 -10.38
N PRO A 168 -4.24 0.29 -10.15
CA PRO A 168 -3.85 -0.69 -11.17
C PRO A 168 -4.93 -1.74 -11.49
N TYR A 169 -5.86 -1.98 -10.57
CA TYR A 169 -6.88 -3.00 -10.73
C TYR A 169 -8.22 -2.39 -11.14
N ASN A 170 -8.81 -2.96 -12.20
CA ASN A 170 -10.11 -2.53 -12.70
C ASN A 170 -11.21 -3.26 -11.92
N TYR A 171 -11.92 -2.52 -11.08
CA TYR A 171 -13.14 -3.02 -10.42
C TYR A 171 -14.38 -2.83 -11.29
N PHE A 172 -14.31 -1.96 -12.32
CA PHE A 172 -15.39 -1.61 -13.27
C PHE A 172 -14.83 -1.17 -14.62
#